data_AF-A0A1H7C0B6-F1
#
_entry.id   AF-A0A1H7C0B6-F1
#
_cell.length_a   1.000
_cell.length_b   1.000
_cell.length_c   1.000
_cell.angle_alpha   90.00
_cell.angle_beta   90.00
_cell.angle_gamma   90.00
#
_symmetry.space_group_name_H-M   'P 1'
#
loop_
_entity.id
_entity.type
_entity.pdbx_description
1 polymer ?
#
loop_
_entity_poly.entity_id
_entity_poly.type
_entity_poly.pdbx_seq_one_letter_code
_entity_poly.pdbx_strand_id
1 'polypeptide(L)' 'MREYLKWFIQRIIIPVSWFASSVYITRLAVNNVHIEFVLGALVLVIYAVVVDFPKSKNKS' A
#
# COMPACT_ATOMS: atom_id res chain seq x y z
N MET A 1 16.14 -8.18 9.13
CA MET A 1 14.90 -7.70 9.80
C MET A 1 14.65 -6.20 9.58
N ARG A 2 15.65 -5.32 9.79
CA ARG A 2 15.51 -3.86 9.52
C ARG A 2 15.12 -3.51 8.08
N GLU A 3 15.64 -4.22 7.08
CA GLU A 3 15.34 -3.92 5.67
C GLU A 3 13.89 -4.23 5.27
N TYR A 4 13.34 -5.34 5.76
CA TYR A 4 11.93 -5.67 5.56
C TYR A 4 11.00 -4.66 6.20
N LEU A 5 11.33 -4.17 7.41
CA LEU A 5 10.55 -3.14 8.10
C LEU A 5 10.59 -1.81 7.34
N LYS A 6 11.79 -1.40 6.89
CA LYS A 6 11.96 -0.18 6.09
C LYS A 6 11.23 -0.27 4.75
N TRP A 7 11.30 -1.43 4.09
CA TRP A 7 10.56 -1.70 2.87
C TRP A 7 9.05 -1.61 3.11
N PHE A 8 8.53 -2.28 4.14
CA PHE A 8 7.11 -2.29 4.48
C PHE A 8 6.58 -0.86 4.74
N ILE A 9 7.33 -0.05 5.49
CA ILE A 9 6.94 1.35 5.72
C ILE A 9 6.93 2.13 4.41
N GLN A 10 7.98 2.01 3.61
CA GLN A 10 8.11 2.82 2.39
C GLN A 10 7.17 2.42 1.26
N ARG A 11 6.89 1.12 1.11
CA ARG A 11 6.12 0.58 -0.03
C ARG A 11 4.67 0.29 0.30
N ILE A 12 4.31 0.09 1.57
CA ILE A 12 2.95 -0.23 1.97
C ILE A 12 2.35 0.92 2.79
N ILE A 13 2.98 1.29 3.92
CA ILE A 13 2.40 2.30 4.81
C ILE A 13 2.28 3.67 4.11
N ILE A 14 3.34 4.16 3.48
CA ILE A 14 3.31 5.50 2.85
C ILE A 14 2.28 5.57 1.70
N PRO A 15 2.26 4.64 0.72
CA PRO A 15 1.30 4.69 -0.38
C PRO A 15 -0.14 4.45 0.05
N VAL A 16 -0.39 3.53 0.99
CA VAL A 16 -1.74 3.28 1.51
C VAL A 16 -2.25 4.47 2.32
N SER A 17 -1.40 5.11 3.12
CA SER A 17 -1.77 6.35 3.84
C SER A 17 -2.05 7.51 2.90
N TRP A 18 -1.24 7.69 1.85
CA TRP A 18 -1.54 8.67 0.78
C TRP A 18 -2.92 8.37 0.18
N PHE A 19 -3.18 7.11 -0.17
CA PHE A 19 -4.42 6.69 -0.81
C PHE A 19 -5.62 6.92 0.10
N ALA A 20 -5.47 6.63 1.38
CA ALA A 20 -6.47 6.92 2.40
C ALA A 20 -6.77 8.43 2.51
N SER A 21 -5.74 9.29 2.48
CA SER A 21 -5.92 10.73 2.51
C SER A 21 -6.68 11.26 1.30
N SER A 22 -6.34 10.82 0.09
CA SER A 22 -7.06 11.24 -1.10
C SER A 22 -8.49 10.74 -1.11
N VAL A 23 -8.70 9.48 -0.73
CA VAL A 23 -10.04 8.92 -0.64
C VAL A 23 -10.88 9.63 0.43
N TYR A 24 -10.30 10.02 1.56
CA TYR A 24 -10.98 10.82 2.58
C TYR A 24 -11.43 12.19 2.05
N ILE A 25 -10.59 12.88 1.29
CA ILE A 25 -10.96 14.16 0.64
C ILE A 25 -12.10 13.94 -0.36
N THR A 26 -12.02 12.89 -1.18
CA THR A 26 -13.03 12.56 -2.20
C THR A 26 -14.33 12.03 -1.58
N ARG A 27 -14.29 11.52 -0.34
CA ARG A 27 -15.42 10.90 0.35
C ARG A 27 -16.61 11.83 0.55
N LEU A 28 -16.37 13.14 0.56
CA LEU A 28 -17.42 14.15 0.59
C LEU A 28 -18.37 14.07 -0.62
N ALA A 29 -18.02 13.32 -1.68
CA ALA A 29 -18.78 13.24 -2.92
C ALA A 29 -19.53 11.90 -3.17
N VAL A 30 -19.24 10.79 -2.47
CA VAL A 30 -19.79 9.46 -2.85
C VAL A 30 -20.07 8.55 -1.64
N ASN A 31 -21.24 7.90 -1.59
CA ASN A 31 -21.70 7.07 -0.46
C ASN A 31 -20.98 5.70 -0.31
N ASN A 32 -20.38 5.15 -1.37
CA ASN A 32 -19.81 3.77 -1.37
C ASN A 32 -18.28 3.70 -1.25
N VAL A 33 -17.64 4.78 -0.83
CA VAL A 33 -16.18 4.97 -0.88
C VAL A 33 -15.39 3.97 -0.03
N HIS A 34 -16.00 3.35 0.98
CA HIS A 34 -15.32 2.35 1.80
C HIS A 34 -14.90 1.10 1.02
N ILE A 35 -15.76 0.63 0.10
CA ILE A 35 -15.49 -0.61 -0.66
C ILE A 35 -14.40 -0.36 -1.70
N GLU A 36 -14.48 0.78 -2.40
CA GLU A 36 -13.46 1.19 -3.38
C GLU A 36 -12.11 1.45 -2.71
N PHE A 37 -12.11 2.03 -1.51
CA PHE A 37 -10.90 2.18 -0.70
C PHE A 37 -10.26 0.83 -0.37
N VAL A 38 -11.05 -0.12 0.13
CA VAL A 38 -10.54 -1.44 0.54
C VAL A 38 -9.97 -2.18 -0.67
N LEU A 39 -10.67 -2.17 -1.81
CA LEU A 39 -10.19 -2.78 -3.05
C LEU A 39 -8.90 -2.11 -3.56
N GLY A 40 -8.84 -0.77 -3.60
CA GLY A 40 -7.66 -0.03 -4.05
C GLY A 40 -6.45 -0.24 -3.14
N ALA A 41 -6.65 -0.21 -1.82
CA ALA A 41 -5.59 -0.48 -0.86
C ALA A 41 -5.07 -1.93 -0.98
N LEU A 42 -5.96 -2.90 -1.21
CA LEU A 42 -5.60 -4.30 -1.41
C LEU A 42 -4.73 -4.48 -2.67
N VAL A 43 -5.08 -3.81 -3.78
CA VAL A 43 -4.27 -3.84 -5.01
C VAL A 43 -2.88 -3.26 -4.78
N LEU A 44 -2.76 -2.15 -4.05
CA LEU A 44 -1.45 -1.55 -3.73
C LEU A 44 -0.57 -2.49 -2.89
N VAL A 45 -1.15 -3.18 -1.91
CA VAL A 45 -0.44 -4.16 -1.09
C VAL A 45 -0.02 -5.36 -1.93
N ILE A 46 -0.91 -5.92 -2.75
CA ILE A 46 -0.59 -7.06 -3.63
C ILE A 46 0.52 -6.69 -4.60
N TYR A 47 0.44 -5.52 -5.24
CA TYR A 47 1.47 -5.04 -6.16
C TYR A 47 2.83 -4.93 -5.47
N ALA A 48 2.88 -4.30 -4.28
CA ALA A 48 4.11 -4.20 -3.51
C ALA A 48 4.70 -5.59 -3.23
N VAL A 49 3.89 -6.56 -2.82
CA VAL A 49 4.33 -7.93 -2.49
C VAL A 49 4.71 -8.76 -3.72
N VAL A 50 4.06 -8.56 -4.87
CA VAL A 50 4.36 -9.36 -6.08
C VAL A 50 5.57 -8.80 -6.82
N VAL A 51 5.67 -7.47 -6.91
CA VAL A 51 6.64 -6.79 -7.78
C VAL A 51 7.86 -6.31 -7.01
N ASP A 52 7.66 -5.67 -5.86
CA ASP A 52 8.73 -4.98 -5.12
C ASP A 52 9.20 -5.75 -3.88
N PHE A 53 8.72 -6.96 -3.64
CA PHE A 53 9.07 -7.71 -2.44
C PHE A 53 10.58 -7.90 -2.35
N PRO A 54 11.19 -7.60 -1.19
CA PRO A 54 12.62 -7.72 -1.00
C PRO A 54 13.01 -9.20 -1.11
N LYS A 55 13.38 -9.64 -2.31
CA LYS A 55 14.00 -10.94 -2.53
C LYS A 55 15.34 -10.89 -1.80
N SER A 56 15.51 -11.77 -0.81
CA SER A 56 16.78 -11.96 -0.12
C SER A 56 17.87 -12.11 -1.19
N LYS A 57 18.76 -11.13 -1.30
CA LYS A 57 20.01 -11.31 -2.04
C LYS A 57 20.81 -12.33 -1.24
N ASN A 58 20.62 -13.62 -1.53
CA ASN A 58 21.65 -14.60 -1.28
C ASN A 58 22.85 -14.14 -2.12
N LYS A 59 23.77 -13.42 -1.47
CA LYS A 59 25.11 -13.20 -1.97
C LYS A 59 25.73 -14.59 -2.06
N SER A 60 25.72 -15.15 -3.26
CA SER A 60 26.68 -16.18 -3.67
C SER A 60 28.09 -15.59 -3.69
#